data_AF-A0A7V9EHY9-F1
#
_entry.id   AF-A0A7V9EHY9-F1
#
_cell.length_a   1.000
_cell.length_b   1.000
_cell.length_c   1.000
_cell.angle_alpha   90.00
_cell.angle_beta   90.00
_cell.angle_gamma   90.00
#
_symmetry.space_group_name_H-M   'P 1'
#
loop_
_entity.id
_entity.type
_entity.pdbx_description
1 polymer ?
#
loop_
_entity_poly.entity_id
_entity_poly.type
_entity_poly.pdbx_seq_one_letter_code
_entity_poly.pdbx_strand_id
1 'polypeptide(L)'
;MLNPVRLGITVVVLVAVLASTALAAAPTKGATYEGTLHASGVAAITKQVRIKVAATGKSARVTWTCGVGRAPSSLQFPIKADGTFKAYSNNGSLTVWSFIGRFVSKQRARAVLHLNATCDGKGGTLNLTLKA
;
A
#
# COMPACT_ATOMS: atom_id res chain seq x y z
N MET A 1 20.79 23.13 -67.36
CA MET A 1 19.45 23.41 -66.79
C MET A 1 19.15 22.37 -65.73
N LEU A 2 18.63 22.82 -64.58
CA LEU A 2 18.35 22.10 -63.32
C LEU A 2 17.47 20.84 -63.55
N ASN A 3 17.51 19.76 -62.75
CA ASN A 3 17.19 19.70 -61.32
C ASN A 3 17.40 18.27 -60.76
N PRO A 4 18.11 18.00 -59.64
CA PRO A 4 18.07 16.70 -58.99
C PRO A 4 16.92 16.61 -57.96
N VAL A 5 16.16 15.53 -58.07
CA VAL A 5 15.03 15.14 -57.22
C VAL A 5 15.46 15.09 -55.75
N ARG A 6 14.76 15.83 -54.89
CA ARG A 6 14.97 15.83 -53.44
C ARG A 6 14.54 14.47 -52.87
N LEU A 7 15.51 13.65 -52.49
CA LEU A 7 15.33 12.48 -51.62
C LEU A 7 14.88 12.96 -50.24
N GLY A 8 13.57 12.91 -50.00
CA GLY A 8 12.98 13.12 -48.67
C GLY A 8 13.31 11.93 -47.77
N ILE A 9 14.15 12.16 -46.77
CA ILE A 9 14.45 11.19 -45.71
C ILE A 9 13.27 11.20 -44.73
N THR A 10 12.43 10.17 -44.80
CA THR A 10 11.33 9.97 -43.86
C THR A 10 11.89 9.39 -42.55
N VAL A 11 12.14 10.25 -41.56
CA VAL A 11 12.51 9.82 -40.20
C VAL A 11 11.26 9.26 -39.52
N VAL A 12 11.13 7.94 -39.48
CA VAL A 12 10.11 7.25 -38.68
C VAL A 12 10.55 7.30 -37.22
N VAL A 13 10.01 8.26 -36.46
CA VAL A 13 10.16 8.31 -35.00
C VAL A 13 9.25 7.24 -34.39
N LEU A 14 9.83 6.07 -34.11
CA LEU A 14 9.16 5.01 -33.36
C LEU A 14 9.12 5.42 -31.88
N VAL A 15 8.02 6.05 -31.45
CA VAL A 15 7.77 6.33 -30.03
C VAL A 15 7.46 5.02 -29.34
N ALA A 16 8.51 4.35 -28.84
CA ALA A 16 8.36 3.22 -27.93
C ALA A 16 7.72 3.74 -26.64
N VAL A 17 6.40 3.54 -26.52
CA VAL A 17 5.65 3.73 -25.29
C VAL A 17 6.17 2.71 -24.29
N LEU A 18 7.18 3.11 -23.50
CA LEU A 18 7.63 2.39 -22.33
C LEU A 18 6.46 2.39 -21.34
N ALA A 19 5.62 1.35 -21.42
CA ALA A 19 4.73 0.97 -20.33
C ALA A 19 5.63 0.70 -19.13
N SER A 20 5.81 1.71 -18.30
CA SER A 20 6.51 1.64 -17.03
C SER A 20 5.68 0.72 -16.14
N THR A 21 5.94 -0.57 -16.21
CA THR A 21 5.58 -1.51 -15.15
C THR A 21 6.24 -0.95 -13.91
N ALA A 22 5.50 -0.20 -13.10
CA ALA A 22 5.99 0.32 -11.84
C ALA A 22 6.34 -0.90 -10.98
N LEU A 23 7.62 -1.32 -11.05
CA LEU A 23 8.19 -2.34 -10.19
C LEU A 23 7.82 -1.92 -8.80
N ALA A 24 6.95 -2.71 -8.19
CA ALA A 24 6.44 -2.41 -6.89
C ALA A 24 7.62 -2.28 -5.92
N ALA A 25 7.73 -1.11 -5.32
CA ALA A 25 8.95 -0.71 -4.66
C ALA A 25 9.14 -1.49 -3.36
N ALA A 26 10.36 -1.99 -3.13
CA ALA A 26 10.70 -2.54 -1.82
C ALA A 26 10.60 -1.45 -0.74
N PRO A 27 10.09 -1.79 0.46
CA PRO A 27 10.00 -0.85 1.57
C PRO A 27 11.38 -0.48 2.12
N THR A 28 11.43 0.62 2.87
CA THR A 28 12.57 0.94 3.73
C THR A 28 12.63 -0.09 4.87
N LYS A 29 13.76 -0.79 4.96
CA LYS A 29 14.01 -1.82 5.98
C LYS A 29 14.01 -1.21 7.38
N GLY A 30 13.44 -1.92 8.35
CA GLY A 30 13.40 -1.44 9.75
C GLY A 30 12.51 -0.21 9.98
N ALA A 31 11.84 0.30 8.95
CA ALA A 31 11.12 1.56 9.02
C ALA A 31 9.68 1.43 9.54
N THR A 32 9.12 2.55 9.96
CA THR A 32 7.74 2.66 10.41
C THR A 32 6.95 3.49 9.41
N TYR A 33 5.78 3.03 8.98
CA TYR A 33 4.84 3.78 8.16
C TYR A 33 3.57 4.04 8.97
N GLU A 34 2.98 5.22 8.85
CA GLU A 34 1.78 5.61 9.58
C GLU A 34 0.74 6.21 8.65
N GLY A 35 -0.52 6.08 9.03
CA GLY A 35 -1.65 6.62 8.31
C GLY A 35 -2.90 6.54 9.16
N THR A 36 -3.88 7.37 8.83
CA THR A 36 -5.12 7.46 9.59
C THR A 36 -6.29 7.14 8.68
N LEU A 37 -7.15 6.25 9.13
CA LEU A 37 -8.44 6.01 8.52
C LEU A 37 -9.49 6.86 9.24
N HIS A 38 -10.07 7.82 8.53
CA HIS A 38 -11.21 8.58 9.02
C HIS A 38 -12.48 7.84 8.58
N ALA A 39 -13.26 7.36 9.55
CA ALA A 39 -14.60 6.85 9.27
C ALA A 39 -15.58 8.02 9.11
N SER A 40 -16.64 7.82 8.35
CA SER A 40 -17.78 8.75 8.24
C SER A 40 -19.06 8.13 8.82
N GLY A 41 -19.92 8.97 9.40
CA GLY A 41 -21.20 8.59 10.01
C GLY A 41 -21.31 8.84 11.52
N VAL A 42 -22.49 8.57 12.09
CA VAL A 42 -22.88 8.89 13.49
C VAL A 42 -22.05 8.19 14.59
N ALA A 43 -21.37 7.09 14.26
CA ALA A 43 -20.47 6.36 15.16
C ALA A 43 -19.04 6.24 14.61
N ALA A 44 -18.59 7.24 13.84
CA ALA A 44 -17.29 7.22 13.19
C ALA A 44 -16.14 7.20 14.21
N ILE A 45 -15.34 6.14 14.16
CA ILE A 45 -14.11 6.04 14.96
C ILE A 45 -12.90 6.23 14.04
N THR A 46 -12.08 7.24 14.35
CA THR A 46 -10.76 7.43 13.74
C THR A 46 -9.85 6.27 14.11
N LYS A 47 -9.16 5.73 13.11
CA LYS A 47 -8.27 4.57 13.28
C LYS A 47 -6.86 4.95 12.89
N GLN A 48 -5.92 4.87 13.83
CA GLN A 48 -4.51 5.04 13.52
C GLN A 48 -3.93 3.69 13.13
N VAL A 49 -3.24 3.64 12.00
CA VAL A 49 -2.63 2.42 11.47
C VAL A 49 -1.14 2.65 11.31
N ARG A 50 -0.35 1.73 11.85
CA ARG A 50 1.11 1.73 11.79
C ARG A 50 1.61 0.42 11.21
N ILE A 51 2.47 0.48 10.20
CA ILE A 51 3.25 -0.68 9.73
C ILE A 51 4.68 -0.54 10.25
N LYS A 52 5.20 -1.54 10.95
CA LYS A 52 6.62 -1.67 11.27
C LYS A 52 7.23 -2.74 10.37
N VAL A 53 8.12 -2.33 9.46
CA VAL A 53 8.86 -3.24 8.58
C VAL A 53 10.04 -3.83 9.35
N ALA A 54 10.24 -5.15 9.23
CA ALA A 54 11.37 -5.83 9.85
C ALA A 54 12.71 -5.35 9.25
N ALA A 55 13.81 -5.56 9.98
CA ALA A 55 15.15 -5.20 9.50
C ALA A 55 15.52 -5.92 8.19
N THR A 56 14.95 -7.09 7.93
CA THR A 56 15.15 -7.85 6.68
C THR A 56 14.42 -7.24 5.48
N GLY A 57 13.36 -6.44 5.71
CA GLY A 57 12.47 -5.95 4.67
C GLY A 57 11.51 -6.99 4.09
N LYS A 58 11.53 -8.23 4.59
CA LYS A 58 10.73 -9.36 4.07
C LYS A 58 9.43 -9.61 4.83
N SER A 59 9.23 -8.92 5.95
CA SER A 59 8.03 -9.01 6.77
C SER A 59 7.74 -7.69 7.45
N ALA A 60 6.51 -7.53 7.91
CA ALA A 60 6.12 -6.40 8.74
C ALA A 60 5.05 -6.80 9.75
N ARG A 61 4.84 -5.92 10.72
CA ARG A 61 3.70 -5.95 11.63
C ARG A 61 2.84 -4.71 11.38
N VAL A 62 1.55 -4.90 11.14
CA VAL A 62 0.58 -3.80 11.22
C VAL A 62 0.02 -3.76 12.64
N THR A 63 -0.11 -2.56 13.19
CA THR A 63 -0.78 -2.27 14.44
C THR A 63 -1.83 -1.21 14.16
N TRP A 64 -3.03 -1.36 14.70
CA TRP A 64 -4.06 -0.34 14.61
C TRP A 64 -4.78 -0.12 15.92
N THR A 65 -5.16 1.13 16.17
CA THR A 65 -6.00 1.55 17.29
C THR A 65 -7.30 2.13 16.77
N CYS A 66 -8.37 1.98 17.56
CA CYS A 66 -9.69 2.50 17.22
C CYS A 66 -10.15 3.47 18.31
N GLY A 67 -10.05 4.76 18.03
CA GLY A 67 -10.38 5.80 18.99
C GLY A 67 -9.41 5.84 20.18
N VAL A 68 -9.84 6.50 21.25
CA VAL A 68 -9.06 6.66 22.48
C VAL A 68 -9.46 5.56 23.48
N GLY A 69 -8.48 5.05 24.24
CA GLY A 69 -8.72 4.11 25.35
C GLY A 69 -8.89 2.63 24.96
N ARG A 70 -8.94 2.29 23.66
CA ARG A 70 -8.97 0.89 23.21
C ARG A 70 -7.56 0.34 22.99
N ALA A 71 -7.33 -0.90 23.43
CA ALA A 71 -6.07 -1.58 23.19
C ALA A 71 -5.79 -1.75 21.68
N PRO A 72 -4.53 -1.58 21.24
CA PRO A 72 -4.15 -1.79 19.85
C PRO A 72 -4.31 -3.26 19.45
N SER A 73 -4.78 -3.49 18.23
CA SER A 73 -4.74 -4.78 17.57
C SER A 73 -3.53 -4.86 16.64
N SER A 74 -3.02 -6.07 16.38
CA SER A 74 -1.87 -6.24 15.49
C SER A 74 -1.88 -7.54 14.70
N LEU A 75 -1.20 -7.54 13.55
CA LEU A 75 -0.98 -8.70 12.71
C LEU A 75 0.41 -8.64 12.07
N GLN A 76 1.06 -9.79 11.98
CA GLN A 76 2.29 -9.95 11.20
C GLN A 76 1.98 -10.48 9.81
N PHE A 77 2.78 -10.08 8.82
CA PHE A 77 2.62 -10.56 7.45
C PHE A 77 3.95 -10.56 6.69
N PRO A 78 4.10 -11.48 5.73
CA PRO A 78 5.19 -11.44 4.77
C PRO A 78 5.00 -10.31 3.77
N ILE A 79 6.10 -9.75 3.29
CA ILE A 79 6.17 -8.81 2.18
C ILE A 79 6.77 -9.56 1.01
N LYS A 80 6.03 -9.64 -0.10
CA LYS A 80 6.49 -10.30 -1.31
C LYS A 80 7.57 -9.46 -2.00
N ALA A 81 8.30 -10.08 -2.93
CA ALA A 81 9.35 -9.40 -3.70
C ALA A 81 8.82 -8.20 -4.50
N ASP A 82 7.55 -8.26 -4.93
CA ASP A 82 6.81 -7.18 -5.56
C ASP A 82 6.18 -6.22 -4.54
N GLY A 83 6.69 -6.13 -3.31
CA GLY A 83 6.18 -5.21 -2.29
C GLY A 83 4.70 -5.40 -1.89
N THR A 84 4.01 -6.42 -2.39
CA THR A 84 2.62 -6.71 -2.00
C THR A 84 2.59 -7.46 -0.68
N PHE A 85 1.50 -7.29 0.06
CA PHE A 85 1.28 -7.99 1.31
C PHE A 85 -0.21 -8.26 1.54
N LYS A 86 -0.47 -9.35 2.28
CA LYS A 86 -1.80 -9.74 2.72
C LYS A 86 -1.70 -10.33 4.12
N ALA A 87 -2.56 -9.89 5.01
CA ALA A 87 -2.71 -10.41 6.36
C ALA A 87 -4.19 -10.67 6.63
N TYR A 88 -4.49 -11.79 7.27
CA TYR A 88 -5.83 -12.18 7.65
C TYR A 88 -5.83 -12.63 9.10
N SER A 89 -6.86 -12.25 9.86
CA SER A 89 -7.19 -12.87 11.12
C SER A 89 -8.51 -13.59 10.96
N ASN A 90 -8.49 -14.89 11.17
CA ASN A 90 -9.66 -15.74 11.01
C ASN A 90 -10.06 -16.31 12.37
N ASN A 91 -11.37 -16.39 12.60
CA ASN A 91 -11.97 -17.17 13.68
C ASN A 91 -12.84 -18.26 13.04
N GLY A 92 -12.32 -19.49 12.98
CA GLY A 92 -12.89 -20.53 12.13
C GLY A 92 -12.83 -20.13 10.64
N SER A 93 -13.97 -20.16 9.96
CA SER A 93 -14.12 -19.74 8.56
C SER A 93 -14.32 -18.23 8.38
N LEU A 94 -14.53 -17.47 9.46
CA LEU A 94 -14.84 -16.05 9.40
C LEU A 94 -13.56 -15.21 9.45
N THR A 95 -13.31 -14.39 8.43
CA THR A 95 -12.27 -13.36 8.50
C THR A 95 -12.76 -12.18 9.34
N VAL A 96 -12.19 -12.07 10.54
CA VAL A 96 -12.53 -11.05 11.54
C VAL A 96 -11.97 -9.69 11.12
N TRP A 97 -10.77 -9.68 10.54
CA TRP A 97 -10.16 -8.53 9.89
C TRP A 97 -9.11 -8.95 8.86
N SER A 98 -8.87 -8.09 7.87
CA SER A 98 -7.80 -8.28 6.89
C SER A 98 -7.07 -6.98 6.57
N PHE A 99 -5.81 -7.11 6.20
CA PHE A 99 -4.96 -5.99 5.82
C PHE A 99 -4.20 -6.35 4.54
N ILE A 100 -4.58 -5.70 3.45
CA ILE A 100 -4.12 -6.05 2.10
C ILE A 100 -3.59 -4.80 1.44
N GLY A 101 -2.43 -4.87 0.82
CA GLY A 101 -1.86 -3.69 0.19
C GLY A 101 -0.56 -3.94 -0.54
N ARG A 102 0.10 -2.85 -0.87
CA ARG A 102 1.42 -2.84 -1.47
C ARG A 102 2.21 -1.58 -1.09
N PHE A 103 3.53 -1.72 -1.06
CA PHE A 103 4.43 -0.57 -1.10
C PHE A 103 4.42 0.01 -2.52
N VAL A 104 4.16 1.32 -2.61
CA VAL A 104 4.15 2.06 -3.87
C VAL A 104 5.47 2.80 -4.08
N SER A 105 6.18 3.12 -3.01
CA SER A 105 7.56 3.62 -3.02
C SER A 105 8.28 3.19 -1.72
N LYS A 106 9.58 3.47 -1.61
CA LYS A 106 10.33 3.29 -0.35
C LYS A 106 9.70 4.05 0.82
N GLN A 107 8.90 5.08 0.57
CA GLN A 107 8.34 5.97 1.58
C GLN A 107 6.81 5.87 1.70
N ARG A 108 6.14 5.12 0.82
CA ARG A 108 4.67 5.08 0.78
C ARG A 108 4.15 3.68 0.58
N ALA A 109 3.06 3.36 1.26
CA ALA A 109 2.27 2.16 1.03
C ALA A 109 0.80 2.52 0.84
N ARG A 110 0.09 1.76 0.01
CA ARG A 110 -1.36 1.84 -0.11
C ARG A 110 -1.94 0.51 0.36
N ALA A 111 -2.89 0.59 1.28
CA ALA A 111 -3.49 -0.60 1.87
C ALA A 111 -4.99 -0.41 2.05
N VAL A 112 -5.68 -1.53 2.21
CA VAL A 112 -7.07 -1.62 2.64
C VAL A 112 -7.10 -2.40 3.94
N LEU A 113 -7.71 -1.80 4.95
CA LEU A 113 -7.97 -2.43 6.24
C LEU A 113 -9.46 -2.79 6.30
N HIS A 114 -9.79 -4.06 6.46
CA HIS A 114 -11.16 -4.53 6.70
C HIS A 114 -11.32 -4.92 8.16
N LEU A 115 -12.37 -4.43 8.82
CA LEU A 115 -12.62 -4.61 10.26
C LEU A 115 -14.03 -5.17 10.49
N ASN A 116 -14.30 -6.34 9.90
CA ASN A 116 -15.66 -6.88 9.79
C ASN A 116 -16.37 -7.06 11.14
N ALA A 117 -15.63 -7.34 12.22
CA ALA A 117 -16.21 -7.55 13.55
C ALA A 117 -15.52 -6.74 14.66
N THR A 118 -14.78 -5.66 14.31
CA THR A 118 -14.10 -4.80 15.30
C THR A 118 -14.31 -3.32 15.05
N CYS A 119 -14.04 -2.53 16.09
CA CYS A 119 -14.17 -1.08 16.08
C CYS A 119 -15.63 -0.68 15.83
N ASP A 120 -15.90 -0.02 14.71
CA ASP A 120 -17.23 0.40 14.23
C ASP A 120 -17.71 -0.49 13.06
N GLY A 121 -17.06 -1.63 12.81
CA GLY A 121 -17.33 -2.50 11.65
C GLY A 121 -16.83 -1.94 10.32
N LYS A 122 -16.22 -0.74 10.31
CA LYS A 122 -15.89 -0.01 9.08
C LYS A 122 -14.38 -0.06 8.80
N GLY A 123 -14.06 -0.67 7.68
CA GLY A 123 -12.75 -0.61 7.04
C GLY A 123 -12.59 0.54 6.07
N GLY A 124 -11.48 0.55 5.34
CA GLY A 124 -11.30 1.46 4.21
C GLY A 124 -9.89 1.43 3.64
N THR A 125 -9.70 2.20 2.56
CA THR A 125 -8.41 2.39 1.92
C THR A 125 -7.64 3.50 2.62
N LEU A 126 -6.36 3.28 2.88
CA LEU A 126 -5.47 4.27 3.48
C LEU A 126 -4.14 4.34 2.74
N ASN A 127 -3.60 5.55 2.70
CA ASN A 127 -2.23 5.82 2.30
C ASN A 127 -1.39 5.92 3.57
N LEU A 128 -0.30 5.17 3.60
CA LEU A 128 0.64 5.13 4.71
C LEU A 128 1.94 5.78 4.26
N THR A 129 2.48 6.66 5.08
CA THR A 129 3.73 7.37 4.80
C THR A 129 4.80 6.97 5.81
N LEU A 130 6.04 6.89 5.35
CA LEU A 130 7.20 6.71 6.22
C LEU A 130 7.18 7.78 7.31
N LYS A 131 7.23 7.33 8.57
CA LYS A 131 7.38 8.19 9.73
C LYS A 131 8.81 8.74 9.72
N ALA A 132 8.94 10.06 9.77
CA ALA A 132 10.21 10.76 9.91
C ALA A 132 10.89 10.40 11.25
#